data_AF-A0A270B7N9-F1
#
_entry.id   AF-A0A270B7N9-F1
#
_cell.length_a   1.000
_cell.length_b   1.000
_cell.length_c   1.000
_cell.angle_alpha   90.00
_cell.angle_beta   90.00
_cell.angle_gamma   90.00
#
_symmetry.space_group_name_H-M   'P 1'
#
loop_
_entity.id
_entity.type
_entity.pdbx_description
1 polymer ?
#
loop_
_entity_poly.entity_id
_entity_poly.type
_entity_poly.pdbx_seq_one_letter_code
_entity_poly.pdbx_strand_id
1 'polypeptide(L)' 'MTPNPGHLPPDAEGKRVIVQLAEGSICGREPVSPTAPRGWAAESARWSLTGHPFDIAFYEVL' A
#
# COMPACT_ATOMS: atom_id res chain seq x y z
N MET A 1 2.21 10.14 -3.41
CA MET A 1 1.23 9.14 -2.92
C MET A 1 -0.20 9.64 -3.21
N THR A 2 -1.05 8.74 -3.71
CA THR A 2 -2.46 8.93 -4.09
C THR A 2 -3.36 8.47 -2.93
N PRO A 3 -4.48 9.17 -2.61
CA PRO A 3 -5.39 8.72 -1.56
C PRO A 3 -6.06 7.38 -1.92
N ASN A 4 -6.23 6.51 -0.93
CA ASN A 4 -6.92 5.24 -1.11
C ASN A 4 -8.42 5.45 -1.37
N PRO A 5 -8.98 4.97 -2.50
CA PRO A 5 -10.40 5.13 -2.83
C PRO A 5 -11.32 4.11 -2.11
N GLY A 6 -10.79 3.31 -1.19
CA GLY A 6 -11.54 2.28 -0.44
C GLY A 6 -11.68 0.94 -1.15
N HIS A 7 -11.02 0.76 -2.28
CA HIS A 7 -10.94 -0.46 -3.07
C HIS A 7 -9.61 -0.50 -3.82
N LEU A 8 -9.22 -1.67 -4.34
CA LEU A 8 -8.01 -1.81 -5.16
C LEU A 8 -8.13 -0.91 -6.41
N PRO A 9 -7.23 0.08 -6.59
CA PRO A 9 -7.24 0.95 -7.76
C PRO A 9 -6.81 0.19 -9.02
N PRO A 10 -7.45 0.41 -10.18
CA PRO A 10 -7.07 -0.26 -11.43
C PRO A 10 -5.62 0.00 -11.85
N ASP A 11 -5.04 1.15 -11.50
CA ASP A 11 -3.66 1.48 -11.83
C ASP A 11 -2.63 0.69 -11.01
N ALA A 12 -3.05 0.12 -9.87
CA ALA A 12 -2.23 -0.65 -8.94
C ALA A 12 -2.37 -2.18 -9.15
N GLU A 13 -3.36 -2.64 -9.91
CA GLU A 13 -3.60 -4.07 -10.17
C GLU A 13 -2.35 -4.74 -10.76
N GLY A 14 -1.97 -5.87 -10.18
CA GLY A 14 -0.78 -6.63 -10.60
C GLY A 14 0.57 -5.96 -10.29
N LYS A 15 0.59 -4.81 -9.61
CA LYS A 15 1.81 -4.06 -9.28
C LYS A 15 2.12 -4.11 -7.79
N ARG A 16 3.24 -3.48 -7.44
CA ARG A 16 3.65 -3.29 -6.04
C ARG A 16 3.41 -1.86 -5.63
N VAL A 17 3.05 -1.66 -4.37
CA VAL A 17 2.73 -0.35 -3.79
C VAL A 17 3.52 -0.08 -2.53
N ILE A 18 3.92 1.17 -2.33
CA ILE A 18 4.26 1.72 -1.03
C ILE A 18 2.99 2.28 -0.44
N VAL A 19 2.70 1.99 0.82
CA VAL A 19 1.49 2.47 1.49
C VAL A 19 1.83 3.35 2.67
N GLN A 20 1.02 4.37 2.89
CA GLN A 20 0.98 5.12 4.15
C GLN A 20 -0.30 4.72 4.87
N LEU A 21 -0.18 4.25 6.10
CA LEU A 21 -1.31 3.90 6.95
C LEU A 21 -1.94 5.16 7.56
N ALA A 22 -3.19 5.06 7.99
CA ALA A 22 -3.92 6.17 8.61
C ALA A 22 -3.25 6.70 9.89
N GLU A 23 -2.55 5.85 10.64
CA GLU A 23 -1.71 6.26 11.79
C GLU A 23 -0.41 6.98 11.39
N GLY A 24 -0.09 7.07 10.09
CA GLY A 24 1.06 7.79 9.54
C GLY A 24 2.25 6.92 9.14
N SER A 25 2.30 5.66 9.57
CA SER A 25 3.36 4.70 9.23
C SER A 25 3.48 4.49 7.70
N ILE A 26 4.71 4.48 7.16
CA ILE A 26 4.95 4.17 5.75
C ILE A 26 5.55 2.77 5.62
N CYS A 27 4.89 1.91 4.84
CA CYS A 27 5.28 0.52 4.66
C CYS A 27 5.74 0.23 3.22
N GLY A 28 6.67 -0.72 3.08
CA GLY A 28 7.18 -1.16 1.77
C GLY A 28 8.24 -0.24 1.15
N ARG A 29 8.72 0.79 1.87
CA ARG A 29 9.82 1.67 1.40
C ARG A 29 11.16 0.96 1.28
N GLU A 30 11.42 -0.05 2.07
CA GLU A 30 12.65 -0.83 2.01
C GLU A 30 12.28 -2.30 1.79
N PRO A 31 13.07 -3.05 1.00
CA PRO A 31 12.86 -4.47 0.87
C PRO A 31 13.22 -5.18 2.18
N VAL A 32 12.52 -6.27 2.49
CA VAL A 32 12.77 -7.07 3.70
C VAL A 32 14.10 -7.81 3.68
N SER A 33 14.72 -7.94 2.51
CA SER A 33 16.04 -8.51 2.28
C SER A 33 16.62 -7.97 0.96
N PRO A 34 17.95 -8.05 0.73
CA PRO A 34 18.58 -7.49 -0.48
C PRO A 34 18.05 -8.05 -1.80
N THR A 35 17.44 -9.23 -1.78
CA THR A 35 16.90 -9.91 -2.96
C THR A 35 15.37 -9.80 -3.07
N ALA A 36 14.69 -9.26 -2.05
CA ALA A 36 13.24 -9.09 -2.08
C ALA A 36 12.85 -7.81 -2.84
N PRO A 37 11.74 -7.83 -3.59
CA PRO A 37 11.23 -6.63 -4.24
C PRO A 37 10.67 -5.63 -3.21
N ARG A 38 10.88 -4.33 -3.48
CA ARG A 38 10.31 -3.21 -2.72
C ARG A 38 8.78 -3.18 -2.85
N GLY A 39 8.10 -2.56 -1.89
CA GLY A 39 6.64 -2.41 -1.88
C GLY A 39 5.91 -3.71 -1.51
N TRP A 40 4.60 -3.62 -1.35
CA TRP A 40 3.70 -4.75 -1.13
C TRP A 40 2.97 -5.10 -2.42
N ALA A 41 2.63 -6.36 -2.65
CA ALA A 41 1.76 -6.70 -3.77
C ALA A 41 0.38 -6.08 -3.52
N ALA A 42 -0.14 -5.30 -4.47
CA ALA A 42 -1.39 -4.56 -4.31
C ALA A 42 -2.57 -5.48 -3.96
N GLU A 43 -2.62 -6.67 -4.60
CA GLU A 43 -3.62 -7.72 -4.36
C GLU A 43 -3.63 -8.28 -2.93
N SER A 44 -2.49 -8.20 -2.23
CA SER A 44 -2.34 -8.77 -0.88
C SER A 44 -2.74 -7.81 0.24
N ALA A 45 -3.00 -6.54 -0.12
CA ALA A 45 -3.29 -5.49 0.83
C ALA A 45 -4.82 -5.32 1.03
N ARG A 46 -5.22 -4.87 2.22
CA ARG A 46 -6.62 -4.53 2.50
C ARG A 46 -6.88 -3.08 2.13
N TRP A 47 -7.64 -2.87 1.06
CA TRP A 47 -7.95 -1.52 0.55
C TRP A 47 -9.19 -0.87 1.17
N SER A 48 -10.09 -1.66 1.76
CA SER A 48 -11.31 -1.11 2.37
C SER A 48 -11.00 -0.19 3.55
N LEU A 49 -11.60 1.00 3.55
CA LEU A 49 -11.52 1.96 4.66
C LEU A 49 -12.54 1.58 5.74
N THR A 50 -12.06 1.33 6.95
CA THR A 50 -12.83 0.88 8.10
C THR A 50 -12.81 1.85 9.28
N GLY A 51 -11.96 2.87 9.22
CA GLY A 51 -11.64 3.76 10.33
C GLY A 51 -10.57 3.20 11.27
N HIS A 52 -9.90 2.10 10.91
CA HIS A 52 -8.80 1.55 11.69
C HIS A 52 -7.48 2.29 11.42
N PRO A 53 -6.58 2.40 12.42
CA PRO A 53 -5.28 3.07 12.25
C PRO A 53 -4.40 2.44 11.17
N PHE A 54 -4.60 1.15 10.89
CA PHE A 54 -3.87 0.40 9.87
C PHE A 54 -4.54 0.39 8.49
N ASP A 55 -5.62 1.17 8.31
CA ASP A 55 -6.16 1.38 6.97
C ASP A 55 -5.12 2.08 6.10
N ILE A 56 -5.03 1.68 4.84
CA ILE A 56 -4.20 2.38 3.86
C ILE A 56 -4.84 3.75 3.61
N ALA A 57 -4.17 4.83 4.00
CA ALA A 57 -4.62 6.19 3.74
C ALA A 57 -4.15 6.67 2.36
N PHE A 58 -2.90 6.38 2.02
CA PHE A 58 -2.32 6.72 0.72
C PHE A 58 -1.48 5.57 0.17
N TYR A 59 -1.35 5.50 -1.15
CA TYR A 59 -0.54 4.52 -1.84
C TYR A 59 0.31 5.16 -2.94
N GLU A 60 1.38 4.49 -3.34
CA GLU A 60 2.22 4.87 -4.47
C GLU A 60 2.63 3.61 -5.22
N VAL A 61 2.30 3.54 -6.50
CA VAL A 61 2.64 2.41 -7.37
C VAL A 61 4.12 2.46 -7.73
N LEU A 62 4.77 1.29 -7.71
CA LEU A 62 6.16 1.05 -8.11
C LEU A 62 6.27 0.53 -9.54
#